data_AF-A0A4Z1A4S3-F1
#
_entry.id   AF-A0A4Z1A4S3-F1
#
_cell.length_a   1.000
_cell.length_b   1.000
_cell.length_c   1.000
_cell.angle_alpha   90.00
_cell.angle_beta   90.00
_cell.angle_gamma   90.00
#
_symmetry.space_group_name_H-M   'P 1'
#
loop_
_entity.id
_entity.type
_entity.pdbx_description
1 polymer ?
#
loop_
_entity_poly.entity_id
_entity_poly.type
_entity_poly.pdbx_seq_one_letter_code
_entity_poly.pdbx_strand_id
1 'polypeptide(L)'
;MRTRAFLLLFFFLILVTFLSNCKKSATRQLDDLLESGSSFQSATFCEKNKTQLLERKEDCESAARLAKEEIDTILNRRLDLGIAPVIVEKSKGKEIEEFLQVHTRMGIRYWEIWKTNVILE
;
A
#
# COMPACT_ATOMS: atom_id res chain seq x y z
N MET A 1 20.76 -35.21 -34.41
CA MET A 1 21.09 -33.82 -34.02
C MET A 1 19.86 -32.96 -33.69
N ARG A 2 18.77 -33.04 -34.45
CA ARG A 2 17.53 -32.25 -34.24
C ARG A 2 16.90 -32.40 -32.84
N THR A 3 16.78 -33.61 -32.31
CA THR A 3 16.17 -33.92 -30.99
C THR A 3 16.97 -33.42 -29.79
N ARG A 4 18.30 -33.36 -29.87
CA ARG A 4 19.16 -32.81 -28.80
C ARG A 4 19.04 -31.29 -28.69
N ALA A 5 18.89 -30.60 -29.82
CA ALA A 5 18.67 -29.16 -29.84
C ALA A 5 17.31 -28.78 -29.21
N PHE A 6 16.24 -29.54 -29.51
CA PHE A 6 14.92 -29.31 -28.91
C PHE A 6 14.91 -29.53 -27.38
N LEU A 7 15.60 -30.55 -26.87
CA LEU A 7 15.73 -30.80 -25.43
C LEU A 7 16.48 -29.68 -24.69
N LEU A 8 17.56 -29.16 -25.29
CA LEU A 8 18.32 -28.03 -24.72
C LEU A 8 17.49 -26.74 -24.71
N LEU A 9 16.69 -26.50 -25.74
CA LEU A 9 15.81 -25.33 -25.85
C LEU A 9 14.67 -25.39 -24.81
N PHE A 10 14.13 -26.58 -24.55
CA PHE A 10 13.13 -26.81 -23.52
C PHE A 10 13.70 -26.60 -22.10
N PHE A 11 14.91 -27.11 -21.82
CA PHE A 11 15.59 -26.86 -20.54
C PHE A 11 15.92 -25.38 -20.33
N PHE A 12 16.34 -24.68 -21.39
CA PHE A 12 16.59 -23.24 -21.34
C PHE A 12 15.31 -22.44 -21.03
N LEU A 13 14.19 -22.81 -21.66
CA LEU A 13 12.88 -22.18 -21.39
C LEU A 13 12.42 -22.40 -19.95
N ILE A 14 12.62 -23.61 -19.39
CA ILE A 14 12.32 -23.89 -17.98
C ILE A 14 13.21 -23.04 -17.06
N LEU A 15 14.50 -22.93 -17.37
CA LEU A 15 15.41 -22.13 -16.54
C LEU A 15 15.01 -20.64 -16.53
N VAL A 16 14.59 -20.11 -17.67
CA VAL A 16 14.12 -18.71 -17.80
C VAL A 16 12.81 -18.49 -17.03
N THR A 17 11.88 -19.44 -17.04
CA THR A 17 10.63 -19.31 -16.25
C THR A 17 10.86 -19.40 -14.74
N PHE A 18 11.82 -20.20 -14.29
CA PHE A 18 12.20 -20.25 -12.87
C PHE A 18 12.89 -18.96 -12.40
N LEU A 19 13.76 -18.36 -13.21
CA LEU A 19 14.45 -17.11 -12.86
C LEU A 19 13.50 -15.90 -12.85
N SER A 20 12.44 -15.92 -13.66
CA SER A 20 11.44 -14.84 -13.72
C SER A 20 10.56 -14.71 -12.48
N ASN A 21 10.52 -15.71 -11.59
CA ASN A 21 9.64 -15.74 -10.41
C ASN A 21 10.31 -15.27 -9.11
N CYS A 22 11.46 -14.58 -9.19
CA CYS A 22 12.11 -14.03 -8.01
C CYS A 22 11.35 -12.78 -7.50
N LYS A 23 10.36 -12.98 -6.63
CA LYS A 23 9.64 -11.89 -5.96
C LYS A 23 10.57 -11.24 -4.93
N LYS A 24 10.68 -9.90 -4.93
CA LYS A 24 11.42 -9.15 -3.91
C LYS A 24 10.94 -9.55 -2.51
N SER A 25 11.83 -9.57 -1.51
CA SER A 25 11.43 -9.82 -0.12
C SER A 25 10.49 -8.73 0.39
N ALA A 26 9.65 -9.05 1.39
CA ALA A 26 8.74 -8.06 1.97
C ALA A 26 9.49 -6.86 2.54
N THR A 27 10.65 -7.08 3.18
CA THR A 27 11.52 -6.03 3.69
C THR A 27 12.01 -5.09 2.58
N ARG A 28 12.47 -5.64 1.45
CA ARG A 28 12.93 -4.84 0.31
C ARG A 28 11.78 -4.04 -0.33
N GLN A 29 10.60 -4.66 -0.43
CA GLN A 29 9.41 -3.96 -0.92
C GLN A 29 8.97 -2.84 0.03
N LEU A 30 9.10 -3.04 1.35
CA LEU A 30 8.84 -2.00 2.32
C LEU A 30 9.83 -0.83 2.17
N ASP A 31 11.13 -1.10 1.97
CA ASP A 31 12.12 -0.06 1.74
C ASP A 31 11.79 0.80 0.52
N ASP A 32 11.46 0.14 -0.60
CA ASP A 32 11.05 0.83 -1.83
C ASP A 32 9.79 1.71 -1.59
N LEU A 33 8.84 1.23 -0.78
CA LEU A 33 7.62 1.97 -0.44
C LEU A 33 7.87 3.14 0.52
N LEU A 34 8.79 3.00 1.47
CA LEU A 34 9.16 4.08 2.39
C LEU A 34 9.92 5.20 1.67
N GLU A 35 10.69 4.87 0.63
CA GLU A 35 11.46 5.84 -0.15
C GLU A 35 10.59 6.58 -1.18
N SER A 36 9.67 5.87 -1.85
CA SER A 36 8.98 6.38 -3.05
C SER A 36 7.47 6.33 -3.00
N GLY A 37 6.89 5.53 -2.10
CA GLY A 37 5.46 5.34 -1.96
C GLY A 37 4.81 6.36 -1.02
N SER A 38 3.48 6.30 -0.93
CA SER A 38 2.74 7.09 0.06
C SER A 38 2.78 6.43 1.45
N SER A 39 2.54 7.23 2.48
CA SER A 39 2.36 6.73 3.85
C SER A 39 1.23 5.70 3.93
N PHE A 40 0.15 5.89 3.17
CA PHE A 40 -0.96 4.94 3.05
C PHE A 40 -0.55 3.62 2.43
N GLN A 41 0.22 3.65 1.33
CA GLN A 41 0.71 2.43 0.68
C GLN A 41 1.64 1.65 1.61
N SER A 42 2.58 2.33 2.26
CA SER A 42 3.51 1.74 3.22
C SER A 42 2.79 1.11 4.42
N ALA A 43 1.87 1.85 5.05
CA ALA A 43 1.12 1.37 6.20
C ALA A 43 0.18 0.19 5.84
N THR A 44 -0.45 0.25 4.67
CA THR A 44 -1.28 -0.84 4.15
C THR A 44 -0.45 -2.08 3.89
N PHE A 45 0.73 -1.92 3.26
CA PHE A 45 1.64 -3.03 3.00
C PHE A 45 2.12 -3.68 4.30
N CYS A 46 2.44 -2.88 5.30
CA CYS A 46 2.83 -3.33 6.63
C CYS A 46 1.77 -4.23 7.27
N GLU A 47 0.50 -3.81 7.28
CA GLU A 47 -0.55 -4.60 7.91
C GLU A 47 -0.85 -5.89 7.12
N LYS A 48 -0.76 -5.85 5.77
CA LYS A 48 -0.89 -7.05 4.92
C LYS A 48 0.25 -8.07 5.08
N ASN A 49 1.46 -7.61 5.41
CA ASN A 49 2.67 -8.44 5.51
C ASN A 49 3.22 -8.53 6.93
N LYS A 50 2.37 -8.28 7.93
CA LYS A 50 2.74 -8.14 9.34
C LYS A 50 3.59 -9.28 9.89
N THR A 51 3.33 -10.51 9.47
CA THR A 51 4.08 -11.70 9.89
C THR A 51 5.50 -11.76 9.32
N GLN A 52 5.77 -11.09 8.20
CA GLN A 52 7.07 -11.05 7.52
C GLN A 52 7.90 -9.82 7.91
N LEU A 53 7.30 -8.85 8.58
CA LEU A 53 7.90 -7.54 8.92
C LEU A 53 8.05 -7.32 10.43
N LEU A 54 8.18 -8.40 11.21
CA LEU A 54 8.27 -8.34 12.68
C LEU A 54 9.41 -7.43 13.17
N GLU A 55 10.55 -7.43 12.47
CA GLU A 55 11.74 -6.63 12.80
C GLU A 55 11.62 -5.17 12.32
N ARG A 56 10.63 -4.84 11.49
CA ARG A 56 10.42 -3.51 10.89
C ARG A 56 9.21 -2.80 11.51
N LYS A 57 8.87 -3.17 12.75
CA LYS A 57 7.68 -2.67 13.45
C LYS A 57 7.67 -1.16 13.59
N GLU A 58 8.82 -0.55 13.91
CA GLU A 58 8.93 0.90 14.11
C GLU A 58 8.64 1.67 12.82
N ASP A 59 9.15 1.21 11.68
CA ASP A 59 8.86 1.79 10.37
C ASP A 59 7.38 1.69 10.02
N CYS A 60 6.77 0.53 10.30
CA CYS A 60 5.35 0.33 10.09
C CYS A 60 4.48 1.23 10.98
N GLU A 61 4.85 1.40 12.24
CA GLU A 61 4.16 2.31 13.16
C GLU A 61 4.32 3.78 12.74
N SER A 62 5.51 4.16 12.27
CA SER A 62 5.78 5.50 11.75
C SER A 62 4.93 5.78 10.49
N ALA A 63 4.88 4.85 9.54
CA ALA A 63 4.05 4.96 8.35
C ALA A 63 2.57 5.09 8.69
N ALA A 64 2.06 4.29 9.64
CA ALA A 64 0.68 4.36 10.09
C ALA A 64 0.35 5.69 10.80
N ARG A 65 1.31 6.24 11.56
CA ARG A 65 1.17 7.56 12.19
C ARG A 65 1.09 8.67 11.14
N LEU A 66 1.97 8.66 10.14
CA LEU A 66 1.97 9.65 9.06
C LEU A 66 0.67 9.58 8.24
N ALA A 67 0.21 8.37 7.92
CA ALA A 67 -1.08 8.16 7.25
C ALA A 67 -2.25 8.75 8.05
N LYS A 68 -2.25 8.53 9.37
CA LYS A 68 -3.25 9.11 10.27
C LYS A 68 -3.19 10.64 10.29
N GLU A 69 -2.01 11.22 10.44
CA GLU A 69 -1.82 12.69 10.46
C GLU A 69 -2.31 13.34 9.16
N GLU A 70 -2.12 12.66 8.02
CA GLU A 70 -2.63 13.12 6.75
C GLU A 70 -4.17 13.05 6.67
N ILE A 71 -4.80 11.97 7.15
CA ILE A 71 -6.27 11.89 7.26
C ILE A 71 -6.79 13.01 8.17
N ASP A 72 -6.19 13.19 9.34
CA ASP A 72 -6.58 14.25 10.29
C ASP A 72 -6.48 15.63 9.61
N THR A 73 -5.43 15.88 8.83
CA THR A 73 -5.27 17.12 8.06
C THR A 73 -6.37 17.30 7.01
N ILE A 74 -6.70 16.26 6.24
CA ILE A 74 -7.75 16.31 5.22
C ILE A 74 -9.11 16.60 5.88
N LEU A 75 -9.43 15.89 6.96
CA LEU A 75 -10.72 16.05 7.65
C LEU A 75 -10.82 17.38 8.39
N ASN A 76 -9.72 17.92 8.91
CA ASN A 76 -9.71 19.22 9.56
C ASN A 76 -9.92 20.38 8.57
N ARG A 77 -9.51 20.26 7.30
CA ARG A 77 -9.84 21.27 6.26
C ARG A 77 -11.34 21.51 6.14
N ARG A 78 -12.18 20.53 6.49
CA ARG A 78 -13.62 20.73 6.59
C ARG A 78 -13.99 21.82 7.59
N LEU A 79 -13.31 21.90 8.74
CA LEU A 79 -13.57 22.95 9.74
C LEU A 79 -13.37 24.34 9.13
N ASP A 80 -12.40 24.48 8.22
CA ASP A 80 -12.13 25.71 7.49
C ASP A 80 -13.16 25.98 6.37
N LEU A 81 -13.68 24.92 5.73
CA LEU A 81 -14.66 24.98 4.63
C LEU A 81 -16.12 25.01 5.10
N GLY A 82 -16.37 24.88 6.41
CA GLY A 82 -17.71 24.82 7.00
C GLY A 82 -18.45 23.51 6.69
N ILE A 83 -19.54 23.58 5.92
CA ILE A 83 -20.39 22.42 5.57
C ILE A 83 -19.94 21.77 4.26
N ALA A 84 -19.05 22.42 3.49
CA ALA A 84 -18.65 21.90 2.19
C ALA A 84 -17.80 20.61 2.33
N PRO A 85 -18.06 19.60 1.48
CA PRO A 85 -17.24 18.39 1.45
C PRO A 85 -15.83 18.71 0.96
N VAL A 86 -14.87 17.93 1.45
CA VAL A 86 -13.47 18.02 1.03
C VAL A 86 -13.32 17.25 -0.27
N ILE A 87 -12.81 17.92 -1.31
CA ILE A 87 -12.53 17.27 -2.59
C ILE A 87 -11.11 16.70 -2.53
N VAL A 88 -10.98 15.41 -2.84
CA VAL A 88 -9.70 14.68 -2.85
C VAL A 88 -9.54 13.98 -4.20
N GLU A 89 -8.32 13.98 -4.73
CA GLU A 89 -8.01 13.25 -5.96
C GLU A 89 -8.39 11.78 -5.83
N LYS A 90 -9.04 11.24 -6.86
CA LYS A 90 -9.53 9.86 -6.87
C LYS A 90 -8.46 8.81 -6.60
N SER A 91 -7.22 9.01 -7.05
CA SER A 91 -6.10 8.11 -6.80
C SER A 91 -5.79 8.05 -5.30
N LYS A 92 -5.62 9.21 -4.67
CA LYS A 92 -5.37 9.37 -3.24
C LYS A 92 -6.51 8.84 -2.39
N GLY A 93 -7.75 9.13 -2.79
CA GLY A 93 -8.93 8.65 -2.08
C GLY A 93 -9.00 7.13 -2.00
N LYS A 94 -8.63 6.43 -3.08
CA LYS A 94 -8.56 4.97 -3.10
C LYS A 94 -7.49 4.43 -2.15
N GLU A 95 -6.31 5.04 -2.09
CA GLU A 95 -5.26 4.62 -1.15
C GLU A 95 -5.71 4.76 0.30
N ILE A 96 -6.42 5.84 0.62
CA ILE A 96 -6.97 6.08 1.95
C ILE A 96 -8.06 5.06 2.26
N GLU A 97 -8.98 4.81 1.33
CA GLU A 97 -10.03 3.82 1.52
C GLU A 97 -9.43 2.41 1.74
N GLU A 98 -8.42 2.02 0.98
CA GLU A 98 -7.73 0.76 1.16
C GLU A 98 -7.04 0.67 2.54
N PHE A 99 -6.34 1.74 2.93
CA PHE A 99 -5.72 1.83 4.24
C PHE A 99 -6.74 1.66 5.38
N LEU A 100 -7.87 2.34 5.30
CA LEU A 100 -8.92 2.25 6.32
C LEU A 100 -9.56 0.86 6.40
N GLN A 101 -9.71 0.17 5.27
CA GLN A 101 -10.24 -1.20 5.24
C GLN A 101 -9.28 -2.20 5.88
N VAL A 102 -7.99 -2.08 5.59
CA VAL A 102 -6.96 -3.01 6.06
C VAL A 102 -6.61 -2.74 7.53
N HIS A 103 -6.48 -1.46 7.91
CA HIS A 103 -6.06 -1.07 9.24
C HIS A 103 -7.27 -0.90 10.18
N THR A 104 -7.76 -2.00 10.76
CA THR A 104 -9.04 -2.08 11.51
C THR A 104 -9.30 -0.93 12.48
N ARG A 105 -8.32 -0.57 13.32
CA ARG A 105 -8.47 0.54 14.29
C ARG A 105 -8.72 1.90 13.61
N MET A 106 -8.07 2.15 12.47
CA MET A 106 -8.26 3.37 11.70
C MET A 106 -9.59 3.33 10.95
N GLY A 107 -9.94 2.18 10.37
CA GLY A 107 -11.25 1.97 9.75
C GLY A 107 -12.40 2.30 10.69
N ILE A 108 -12.42 1.72 11.90
CA ILE A 108 -13.46 2.00 12.90
C ILE A 108 -13.55 3.50 13.23
N ARG A 109 -12.40 4.18 13.31
CA ARG A 109 -12.35 5.59 13.72
C ARG A 109 -12.75 6.55 12.61
N TYR A 110 -12.33 6.30 11.37
CA TYR A 110 -12.36 7.30 10.31
C TYR A 110 -13.29 6.95 9.15
N TRP A 111 -13.70 5.69 8.96
CA TRP A 111 -14.43 5.26 7.76
C TRP A 111 -15.73 6.05 7.52
N GLU A 112 -16.61 6.11 8.53
CA GLU A 112 -17.89 6.83 8.41
C GLU A 112 -17.69 8.33 8.21
N ILE A 113 -16.67 8.90 8.86
CA ILE A 113 -16.32 10.32 8.72
C ILE A 113 -15.81 10.57 7.30
N TRP A 114 -14.95 9.71 6.77
CA TRP A 114 -14.40 9.80 5.43
C TRP A 114 -15.51 9.78 4.38
N LYS A 115 -16.41 8.77 4.43
CA LYS A 115 -17.51 8.62 3.47
C LYS A 115 -18.51 9.78 3.47
N THR A 116 -18.70 10.42 4.62
CA THR A 116 -19.65 11.53 4.75
C THR A 116 -19.06 12.86 4.29
N ASN A 117 -17.74 13.04 4.42
CA ASN A 117 -17.11 14.36 4.30
C ASN A 117 -16.22 14.52 3.06
N VAL A 118 -15.95 13.45 2.30
CA VAL A 118 -15.02 13.48 1.17
C VAL A 118 -15.70 13.09 -0.14
N ILE A 119 -15.43 13.87 -1.19
CA ILE A 119 -15.80 13.57 -2.57
C ILE A 119 -14.52 13.26 -3.35
N LEU A 120 -14.56 12.18 -4.14
CA LEU A 120 -13.45 11.75 -4.99
C LEU A 120 -13.65 12.23 -6.42
N GLU A 121 -12.71 13.04 -6.93
CA GLU A 121 -12.70 13.56 -8.30
C GLU A 121 -11.46 13.09 -9.08
#